data_AF-A0A9Q8P7L4-F1
#
_entry.id   AF-A0A9Q8P7L4-F1
#
_cell.length_a   1.000
_cell.length_b   1.000
_cell.length_c   1.000
_cell.angle_alpha   90.00
_cell.angle_beta   90.00
_cell.angle_gamma   90.00
#
_symmetry.space_group_name_H-M   'P 1'
#
loop_
_entity.id
_entity.type
_entity.pdbx_description
1 polymer ?
#
loop_
_entity_poly.entity_id
_entity_poly.type
_entity_poly.pdbx_seq_one_letter_code
_entity_poly.pdbx_strand_id
1 'polypeptide(L)'
;MAKWYERSLVCVAYLDDVPAFDDRGDWQQAVKNTGWFRRGWTLQELLFPYDVIFCDRDWTVLPNLRKWSPMISEITNIPMRCLKPVFSHHDSSVACKMSWAPRRKTTRVEDEAYCLLGLFDVNMPLLYGEG
;
A
#
# COMPACT_ATOMS: atom_id res chain seq x y z
N MET A 1 6.94 -9.93 -8.20
CA MET A 1 6.93 -8.45 -8.06
C MET A 1 7.33 -8.02 -6.65
N ALA A 2 6.72 -8.59 -5.61
CA ALA A 2 7.08 -8.44 -4.18
C ALA A 2 8.57 -8.22 -3.85
N LYS A 3 9.45 -9.11 -4.34
CA LYS A 3 10.90 -9.07 -4.09
C LYS A 3 11.58 -7.76 -4.50
N TRP A 4 11.04 -7.03 -5.47
CA TRP A 4 11.57 -5.71 -5.86
C TRP A 4 11.32 -4.69 -4.75
N TYR A 5 10.12 -4.69 -4.16
CA TYR A 5 9.77 -3.81 -3.05
C TYR A 5 10.51 -4.19 -1.78
N GLU A 6 10.61 -5.48 -1.44
CA GLU A 6 11.36 -5.97 -0.26
C GLU A 6 12.83 -5.55 -0.27
N ARG A 7 13.42 -5.42 -1.47
CA ARG A 7 14.83 -5.02 -1.65
C ARG A 7 15.01 -3.53 -1.89
N SER A 8 13.92 -2.76 -1.91
CA SER A 8 13.97 -1.32 -2.17
C SER A 8 14.09 -0.53 -0.87
N LEU A 9 14.95 0.50 -0.89
CA LEU A 9 15.04 1.46 0.21
C LEU A 9 13.82 2.40 0.23
N VAL A 10 13.24 2.68 -0.93
CA VAL A 10 12.14 3.62 -1.10
C VAL A 10 11.20 3.11 -2.18
N CYS A 11 9.90 3.15 -1.90
CA CYS A 11 8.85 3.13 -2.89
C CYS A 11 8.23 4.53 -3.00
N VAL A 12 8.07 5.03 -4.22
CA VAL A 12 7.37 6.30 -4.45
C VAL A 12 5.92 6.00 -4.81
N ALA A 13 5.00 6.43 -3.96
CA ALA A 13 3.56 6.33 -4.15
C ALA A 13 3.02 7.65 -4.71
N TYR A 14 2.79 7.68 -6.01
CA TYR A 14 2.16 8.82 -6.68
C TYR A 14 0.63 8.75 -6.52
N LEU A 15 0.05 9.80 -5.92
CA LEU A 15 -1.37 9.94 -5.65
C LEU A 15 -1.98 10.94 -6.64
N ASP A 16 -2.37 10.43 -7.80
CA ASP A 16 -2.85 11.22 -8.94
C ASP A 16 -4.17 11.98 -8.65
N ASP A 17 -4.95 11.49 -7.70
CA ASP A 17 -6.22 12.05 -7.26
C ASP A 17 -6.12 12.93 -6.00
N VAL A 18 -4.92 13.12 -5.46
CA VAL A 18 -4.67 14.05 -4.36
C VAL A 18 -4.27 15.40 -4.95
N PRO A 19 -4.96 16.50 -4.62
CA PRO A 19 -4.62 17.83 -5.11
C PRO A 19 -3.22 18.25 -4.64
N ALA A 20 -2.66 19.26 -5.31
CA ALA A 20 -1.41 19.87 -4.92
C ALA A 20 -1.43 20.20 -3.42
N PHE A 21 -0.39 19.76 -2.72
CA PHE A 21 -0.20 20.02 -1.32
C PHE A 21 -0.08 21.53 -1.10
N ASP A 22 -1.06 22.07 -0.39
CA ASP A 22 -0.94 23.33 0.30
C ASP A 22 -0.94 23.08 1.81
N ASP A 23 -0.14 23.86 2.54
CA ASP A 23 -0.07 23.78 4.00
C ASP A 23 -1.33 24.32 4.71
N ARG A 24 -2.33 24.72 3.93
CA ARG A 24 -3.56 25.41 4.36
C ARG A 24 -4.84 24.64 4.07
N GLY A 25 -4.81 23.58 3.27
CA GLY A 25 -6.00 22.88 2.78
C GLY A 25 -6.18 21.46 3.32
N ASP A 26 -7.24 20.81 2.82
CA ASP A 26 -7.76 19.52 3.28
C ASP A 26 -7.12 18.31 2.56
N TRP A 27 -5.83 18.40 2.24
CA TRP A 27 -5.08 17.34 1.56
C TRP A 27 -5.12 16.01 2.36
N GLN A 28 -5.26 16.09 3.68
CA GLN A 28 -5.39 14.92 4.55
C GLN A 28 -6.65 14.12 4.21
N GLN A 29 -7.79 14.79 4.01
CA GLN A 29 -9.04 14.15 3.63
C GLN A 29 -8.96 13.60 2.20
N ALA A 30 -8.27 14.29 1.30
CA ALA A 30 -7.99 13.76 -0.04
C ALA A 30 -7.16 12.47 0.03
N VAL A 31 -6.10 12.43 0.85
CA VAL A 31 -5.30 11.21 1.08
C VAL A 31 -6.13 10.08 1.70
N LYS A 32 -7.05 10.37 2.63
CA LYS A 32 -7.99 9.35 3.16
C LYS A 32 -8.89 8.76 2.07
N ASN A 33 -9.21 9.58 1.06
CA ASN A 33 -10.13 9.23 0.00
C ASN A 33 -9.44 8.76 -1.30
N THR A 34 -8.12 8.80 -1.38
CA THR A 34 -7.39 8.38 -2.59
C THR A 34 -7.70 6.94 -3.00
N GLY A 35 -7.74 6.71 -4.30
CA GLY A 35 -7.81 5.38 -4.91
C GLY A 35 -6.60 4.51 -4.60
N TRP A 36 -5.43 5.10 -4.30
CA TRP A 36 -4.20 4.34 -4.08
C TRP A 36 -4.33 3.32 -2.95
N PHE A 37 -4.96 3.66 -1.80
CA PHE A 37 -5.19 2.71 -0.70
C PHE A 37 -6.24 1.64 -0.99
N ARG A 38 -7.01 1.79 -2.08
CA ARG A 38 -8.02 0.81 -2.51
C ARG A 38 -7.51 -0.09 -3.62
N ARG A 39 -6.37 0.17 -4.25
CA ARG A 39 -5.81 -0.70 -5.30
C ARG A 39 -5.17 -1.95 -4.70
N GLY A 40 -5.38 -3.11 -5.31
CA GLY A 40 -4.81 -4.40 -4.86
C GLY A 40 -3.29 -4.38 -4.69
N TRP A 41 -2.58 -4.09 -5.77
CA TRP A 41 -1.12 -4.17 -5.84
C TRP A 41 -0.38 -3.22 -4.88
N THR A 42 -0.99 -2.09 -4.54
CA THR A 42 -0.35 -1.09 -3.66
C THR A 42 -0.25 -1.55 -2.21
N LEU A 43 -0.84 -2.70 -1.85
CA LEU A 43 -0.60 -3.32 -0.55
C LEU A 43 0.86 -3.76 -0.40
N GLN A 44 1.48 -4.30 -1.45
CA GLN A 44 2.89 -4.69 -1.45
C GLN A 44 3.79 -3.45 -1.47
N GLU A 45 3.43 -2.44 -2.27
CA GLU A 45 4.10 -1.12 -2.29
C GLU A 45 4.11 -0.45 -0.92
N LEU A 46 3.07 -0.68 -0.10
CA LEU A 46 2.97 -0.10 1.24
C LEU A 46 3.80 -0.85 2.30
N LEU A 47 3.83 -2.18 2.22
CA LEU A 47 4.30 -3.04 3.32
C LEU A 47 5.75 -3.52 3.17
N PHE A 48 6.24 -3.66 1.95
CA PHE A 48 7.53 -4.32 1.70
C PHE A 48 8.75 -3.40 1.61
N PRO A 49 8.67 -2.16 1.09
CA PRO A 49 9.86 -1.30 1.03
C PRO A 49 10.26 -0.81 2.43
N TYR A 50 11.52 -0.39 2.57
CA TYR A 50 11.99 0.21 3.82
C TYR A 50 11.26 1.53 4.13
N ASP A 51 10.90 2.31 3.11
CA ASP A 51 10.13 3.54 3.27
C ASP A 51 9.21 3.79 2.07
N VAL A 52 8.12 4.51 2.30
CA VAL A 52 7.20 4.96 1.23
C VAL A 52 7.15 6.47 1.23
N ILE A 53 7.54 7.07 0.11
CA ILE A 53 7.39 8.51 -0.14
C ILE A 53 6.11 8.69 -0.93
N PHE A 54 5.16 9.43 -0.37
CA PHE A 54 3.93 9.76 -1.07
C PHE A 54 4.08 11.13 -1.73
N CYS A 55 3.68 11.21 -2.99
CA CYS A 55 3.62 12.45 -3.75
C CYS A 55 2.18 12.71 -4.19
N ASP A 56 1.76 13.97 -4.18
CA ASP A 56 0.49 14.37 -4.79
C ASP A 56 0.56 14.39 -6.33
N ARG A 57 -0.54 14.84 -6.95
CA ARG A 57 -0.67 14.95 -8.42
C ARG A 57 0.39 15.82 -9.10
N ASP A 58 0.97 16.77 -8.38
CA ASP A 58 1.98 17.71 -8.89
C ASP A 58 3.41 17.23 -8.54
N TRP A 59 3.56 15.98 -8.10
CA TRP A 59 4.81 15.37 -7.66
C TRP A 59 5.42 16.03 -6.42
N THR A 60 4.64 16.81 -5.67
CA THR A 60 5.09 17.39 -4.42
C THR A 60 5.03 16.33 -3.33
N VAL A 61 6.14 16.18 -2.62
CA VAL A 61 6.26 15.21 -1.53
C VAL A 61 5.36 15.65 -0.38
N LEU A 62 4.44 14.77 0.01
CA LEU A 62 3.54 15.00 1.13
C LEU A 62 4.31 14.86 2.45
N PRO A 63 4.48 15.95 3.23
CA PRO A 63 5.31 15.91 4.41
C PRO A 63 4.67 15.09 5.53
N ASN A 64 5.50 14.45 6.33
CA ASN A 64 5.14 13.76 7.57
C ASN A 64 4.33 12.45 7.46
N LEU A 65 4.07 11.85 6.29
CA LEU A 65 3.34 10.56 6.22
C LEU A 65 3.98 9.39 6.99
N ARG A 66 5.27 9.47 7.36
CA ARG A 66 5.88 8.53 8.35
C ARG A 66 5.32 8.67 9.77
N LYS A 67 4.88 9.85 10.20
CA LYS A 67 4.10 10.05 11.45
C LYS A 67 2.65 9.57 11.30
N TRP A 68 2.23 9.20 10.09
CA TRP A 68 0.86 8.88 9.75
C TRP A 68 0.60 7.38 9.75
N SER A 69 1.45 6.60 10.43
CA SER A 69 1.05 5.24 10.81
C SER A 69 -0.35 5.19 11.43
N PRO A 70 -0.83 6.16 12.25
CA PRO A 70 -2.22 6.16 12.72
C PRO A 70 -3.23 6.30 11.59
N MET A 71 -3.04 7.25 10.67
CA MET A 71 -3.99 7.49 9.57
C MET A 71 -3.96 6.36 8.54
N ILE A 72 -2.77 5.91 8.14
CA ILE A 72 -2.63 4.76 7.24
C ILE A 72 -3.23 3.52 7.90
N SER A 73 -3.04 3.32 9.21
CA SER A 73 -3.67 2.24 9.95
C SER A 73 -5.20 2.35 9.95
N GLU A 74 -5.76 3.56 10.14
CA GLU A 74 -7.20 3.83 10.03
C GLU A 74 -7.74 3.50 8.62
N ILE A 75 -7.06 3.96 7.57
CA ILE A 75 -7.46 3.76 6.16
C ILE A 75 -7.35 2.30 5.74
N THR A 76 -6.34 1.57 6.21
CA THR A 76 -5.99 0.23 5.71
C THR A 76 -6.37 -0.91 6.65
N ASN A 77 -6.68 -0.62 7.92
CA ASN A 77 -6.79 -1.58 9.04
C ASN A 77 -5.49 -2.36 9.33
N ILE A 78 -4.36 -1.96 8.74
CA ILE A 78 -3.06 -2.56 9.04
C ILE A 78 -2.59 -1.99 10.38
N PRO A 79 -2.24 -2.82 11.38
CA PRO A 79 -1.75 -2.32 12.66
C PRO A 79 -0.53 -1.42 12.48
N MET A 80 -0.43 -0.31 13.23
CA MET A 80 0.69 0.63 13.12
C MET A 80 2.07 -0.04 13.24
N ARG A 81 2.19 -1.11 14.04
CA ARG A 81 3.44 -1.88 14.16
C ARG A 81 3.89 -2.48 12.83
N CYS A 82 2.95 -2.86 11.96
CA CYS A 82 3.20 -3.46 10.67
C CYS A 82 3.58 -2.46 9.58
N LEU A 83 3.44 -1.16 9.85
CA LEU A 83 3.81 -0.06 8.96
C LEU A 83 5.19 0.51 9.28
N LYS A 84 5.93 -0.12 10.20
CA LYS A 84 7.28 0.31 10.59
C LYS A 84 8.33 -0.49 9.81
N PRO A 85 9.46 0.12 9.43
CA PRO A 85 10.51 -0.56 8.65
C PRO A 85 11.12 -1.79 9.35
N VAL A 86 11.01 -1.84 10.69
CA VAL A 86 11.57 -2.92 11.52
C VAL A 86 10.68 -4.16 11.53
N PHE A 87 9.43 -4.04 11.07
CA PHE A 87 8.48 -5.14 11.09
C PHE A 87 8.54 -5.94 9.79
N SER A 88 8.67 -7.26 9.92
CA SER A 88 8.53 -8.15 8.78
C SER A 88 7.08 -8.63 8.68
N HIS A 89 6.48 -8.52 7.49
CA HIS A 89 5.15 -9.08 7.25
C HIS A 89 5.11 -10.61 7.49
N HIS A 90 6.25 -11.30 7.44
CA HIS A 90 6.37 -12.72 7.81
C HIS A 90 6.03 -13.00 9.28
N ASP A 91 6.11 -12.00 10.17
CA ASP A 91 5.79 -12.13 11.60
C ASP A 91 4.27 -12.14 11.86
N SER A 92 3.44 -11.92 10.83
CA SER A 92 1.98 -11.93 10.92
C SER A 92 1.37 -13.28 10.53
N SER A 93 0.35 -13.70 11.27
CA SER A 93 -0.43 -14.88 10.92
C SER A 93 -1.14 -14.72 9.57
N VAL A 94 -1.47 -15.83 8.91
CA VAL A 94 -2.22 -15.83 7.65
C VAL A 94 -3.52 -15.03 7.78
N ALA A 95 -4.28 -15.25 8.86
CA ALA A 95 -5.53 -14.52 9.11
C ALA A 95 -5.31 -13.01 9.26
N CYS A 96 -4.21 -12.60 9.90
CA CYS A 96 -3.86 -11.18 10.03
C CYS A 96 -3.53 -10.58 8.67
N LYS A 97 -2.73 -11.27 7.84
CA LYS A 97 -2.40 -10.81 6.48
C LYS A 97 -3.63 -10.71 5.59
N MET A 98 -4.55 -11.69 5.69
CA MET A 98 -5.83 -11.67 4.97
C MET A 98 -6.72 -10.48 5.37
N SER A 99 -6.66 -10.01 6.62
CA SER A 99 -7.49 -8.90 7.07
C SER A 99 -7.07 -7.52 6.51
N TRP A 100 -5.93 -7.43 5.83
CA TRP A 100 -5.43 -6.19 5.21
C TRP A 100 -5.93 -5.98 3.77
N ALA A 101 -6.43 -7.03 3.14
CA ALA A 101 -6.95 -7.04 1.78
C ALA A 101 -8.43 -6.63 1.56
N PRO A 102 -9.38 -6.68 2.52
CA PRO A 102 -10.82 -6.58 2.20
C PRO A 102 -11.27 -5.27 1.53
N ARG A 103 -10.57 -4.16 1.78
CA ARG A 103 -10.87 -2.86 1.17
C ARG A 103 -10.16 -2.65 -0.17
N ARG A 104 -9.34 -3.61 -0.60
CA ARG A 104 -8.61 -3.58 -1.86
C ARG A 104 -9.51 -4.06 -3.00
N LYS A 105 -9.32 -3.48 -4.17
CA LYS A 105 -10.07 -3.70 -5.40
C LYS A 105 -9.09 -3.83 -6.57
N THR A 106 -9.41 -4.74 -7.46
CA THR A 106 -8.69 -5.00 -8.70
C THR A 106 -9.66 -4.93 -9.86
N THR A 107 -9.15 -4.66 -11.06
CA THR A 107 -9.98 -4.62 -12.26
C THR A 107 -10.27 -6.02 -12.79
N ARG A 108 -9.30 -6.93 -12.66
CA ARG A 108 -9.43 -8.35 -13.00
C ARG A 108 -9.66 -9.16 -11.74
N VAL A 109 -10.47 -10.21 -11.84
CA VAL A 109 -10.81 -11.07 -10.70
C VAL A 109 -9.58 -11.85 -10.25
N GLU A 110 -8.75 -12.32 -11.17
CA GLU A 110 -7.53 -13.07 -10.84
C GLU A 110 -6.51 -12.20 -10.09
N ASP A 111 -6.51 -10.89 -10.34
CA ASP A 111 -5.64 -9.95 -9.63
C ASP A 111 -5.97 -9.87 -8.13
N GLU A 112 -7.18 -10.24 -7.69
CA GLU A 112 -7.52 -10.33 -6.26
C GLU A 112 -6.60 -11.33 -5.54
N ALA A 113 -6.28 -12.44 -6.19
CA ALA A 113 -5.32 -13.42 -5.70
C ALA A 113 -3.87 -12.99 -5.98
N TYR A 114 -3.59 -12.51 -7.18
CA TYR A 114 -2.21 -12.20 -7.60
C TYR A 114 -1.58 -11.06 -6.79
N CYS A 115 -2.35 -10.06 -6.40
CA CYS A 115 -1.85 -8.97 -5.56
C CYS A 115 -1.50 -9.42 -4.13
N LEU A 116 -1.88 -10.63 -3.72
CA LEU A 116 -1.58 -11.20 -2.41
C LEU A 116 -0.46 -12.24 -2.41
N LEU A 117 -0.05 -12.76 -3.58
CA LEU A 117 0.96 -13.82 -3.66
C LEU A 117 2.26 -13.46 -2.93
N GLY A 118 2.72 -12.22 -3.11
CA GLY A 118 3.89 -11.69 -2.40
C GLY A 118 3.76 -11.73 -0.88
N LEU A 119 2.57 -11.38 -0.37
CA LEU A 119 2.29 -11.33 1.06
C LEU A 119 2.28 -12.72 1.72
N PHE A 120 2.03 -13.75 0.93
CA PHE A 120 2.01 -15.15 1.37
C PHE A 120 3.23 -15.97 0.92
N ASP A 121 4.25 -15.32 0.33
CA ASP A 121 5.43 -15.96 -0.25
C ASP A 121 5.10 -17.11 -1.22
N VAL A 122 4.04 -16.90 -2.02
CA VAL A 122 3.62 -17.84 -3.06
C VAL A 122 4.25 -17.44 -4.38
N ASN A 123 4.92 -18.39 -5.03
CA ASN A 123 5.48 -18.19 -6.36
C ASN A 123 4.61 -18.92 -7.40
N MET A 124 3.83 -18.16 -8.15
CA MET A 124 2.99 -18.66 -9.24
C MET A 124 3.09 -17.70 -10.44
N PRO A 125 3.19 -18.20 -11.69
CA PRO A 125 3.14 -17.33 -12.86
C PRO A 125 1.79 -16.61 -12.95
N LEU A 126 1.80 -15.36 -13.39
CA LEU A 126 0.57 -14.61 -13.69
C LEU A 126 0.00 -15.15 -15.00
N LEU A 127 -1.12 -15.87 -14.91
CA LEU A 127 -1.81 -16.47 -16.04
C LEU A 127 -3.18 -15.80 -16.16
N TYR A 128 -3.32 -14.90 -17.12
CA TYR A 128 -4.59 -14.20 -17.36
C TYR A 128 -5.49 -15.02 -18.29
N GLY A 129 -6.79 -15.09 -17.99
CA GLY A 129 -7.78 -15.79 -18.82
C GLY A 129 -8.18 -17.17 -18.32
N GLU A 130 -7.93 -17.48 -17.04
CA GLU A 130 -8.45 -18.69 -16.37
C GLU A 130 -9.77 -18.43 -15.60
N GLY A 131 -10.26 -17.19 -15.58
CA GLY A 131 -11.47 -16.74 -14.87
C GLY A 131 -12.53 -16.08 -15.76
#